data_AF-A0A3T0L243-F1
#
_entry.id   AF-A0A3T0L243-F1
#
_cell.length_a   1.000
_cell.length_b   1.000
_cell.length_c   1.000
_cell.angle_alpha   90.00
_cell.angle_beta   90.00
_cell.angle_gamma   90.00
#
_symmetry.space_group_name_H-M   'P 1'
#
loop_
_entity.id
_entity.type
_entity.pdbx_description
1 polymer ?
#
loop_
_entity_poly.entity_id
_entity_poly.type
_entity_poly.pdbx_seq_one_letter_code
_entity_poly.pdbx_strand_id
1 'polypeptide(L)'
;MYKKYLRPDISFKILSNYPFYSADIEEDFEKFKQRLSEYDVGVWVNDKWRIENGELRITDLKIFNSLGDELGWEDIVLNYMKSLNTFMREQIGVCIDKSIPRTIDNELTYLIIQRKNKKEFSDMFFVAVDGEVIFPMINKEFDINLAIIKLAEWKNRASIKNLIKFQN
;
A
#
# COMPACT_ATOMS: atom_id res chain seq x y z
N MET A 1 -1.18 5.83 -17.70
CA MET A 1 -0.37 4.59 -17.69
C MET A 1 -1.02 3.49 -16.84
N TYR A 2 -1.49 3.79 -15.63
CA TYR A 2 -1.96 2.78 -14.67
C TYR A 2 -3.33 2.15 -14.95
N LYS A 3 -4.24 2.83 -15.68
CA LYS A 3 -5.62 2.36 -15.94
C LYS A 3 -5.72 0.91 -16.46
N LYS A 4 -4.78 0.45 -17.29
CA LYS A 4 -4.77 -0.93 -17.83
C LYS A 4 -4.53 -2.01 -16.78
N TYR A 5 -4.01 -1.64 -15.60
CA TYR A 5 -3.72 -2.55 -14.49
C TYR A 5 -4.76 -2.47 -13.38
N LEU A 6 -5.82 -1.68 -13.58
CA LEU A 6 -6.89 -1.47 -12.61
C LEU A 6 -8.14 -2.20 -13.06
N ARG A 7 -8.88 -2.74 -12.09
CA ARG A 7 -10.20 -3.31 -12.36
C ARG A 7 -11.19 -2.18 -12.63
N PRO A 8 -11.91 -2.20 -13.76
CA PRO A 8 -12.84 -1.12 -14.10
C PRO A 8 -14.04 -1.04 -13.15
N ASP A 9 -14.36 -2.14 -12.46
CA ASP A 9 -15.47 -2.25 -11.52
C ASP A 9 -15.11 -1.84 -10.08
N ILE A 10 -13.84 -1.50 -9.80
CA ILE A 10 -13.39 -1.07 -8.47
C ILE A 10 -13.04 0.41 -8.51
N SER A 11 -13.80 1.23 -7.80
CA SER A 11 -13.45 2.61 -7.52
C SER A 11 -12.57 2.71 -6.28
N PHE A 12 -11.75 3.75 -6.21
CA PHE A 12 -10.96 4.11 -5.02
C PHE A 12 -10.72 5.61 -5.00
N LYS A 13 -10.45 6.15 -3.81
CA LYS A 13 -10.15 7.56 -3.58
C LYS A 13 -8.87 7.71 -2.75
N ILE A 14 -7.93 8.48 -3.28
CA ILE A 14 -6.67 8.82 -2.61
C ILE A 14 -6.69 10.32 -2.30
N LEU A 15 -6.44 10.69 -1.05
CA LEU A 15 -6.19 12.08 -0.67
C LEU A 15 -4.69 12.26 -0.46
N SER A 16 -4.12 13.34 -0.99
CA SER A 16 -2.69 13.59 -0.85
C SER A 16 -2.35 15.06 -0.76
N ASN A 17 -1.21 15.39 -0.16
CA ASN A 17 -0.62 16.72 -0.28
C ASN A 17 0.36 16.80 -1.48
N TYR A 18 0.72 15.68 -2.08
CA TYR A 18 1.63 15.56 -3.21
C TYR A 18 0.90 15.04 -4.45
N PRO A 19 1.26 15.46 -5.68
CA PRO A 19 0.52 15.11 -6.91
C PRO A 19 0.75 13.65 -7.38
N PHE A 20 0.39 12.67 -6.55
CA PHE A 20 0.30 11.28 -6.96
C PHE A 20 -0.83 11.08 -7.97
N TYR A 21 -0.68 10.06 -8.82
CA TYR A 21 -1.66 9.70 -9.82
C TYR A 21 -3.02 9.36 -9.17
N SER A 22 -4.09 9.98 -9.68
CA SER A 22 -5.46 9.82 -9.20
C SER A 22 -5.70 10.29 -7.75
N ALA A 23 -4.79 11.07 -7.17
CA ALA A 23 -5.01 11.68 -5.86
C ALA A 23 -5.71 13.05 -5.99
N ASP A 24 -6.67 13.28 -5.11
CA ASP A 24 -7.15 14.64 -4.82
C ASP A 24 -6.13 15.35 -3.93
N ILE A 25 -5.94 16.64 -4.15
CA ILE A 25 -4.91 17.42 -3.47
C ILE A 25 -5.49 18.24 -2.31
N GLU A 26 -4.83 18.16 -1.15
CA GLU A 26 -5.05 19.01 0.02
C GLU A 26 -3.70 19.33 0.67
N GLU A 27 -3.35 20.60 0.68
CA GLU A 27 -2.04 21.07 1.18
C GLU A 27 -2.10 21.51 2.65
N ASP A 28 -3.30 21.75 3.19
CA ASP A 28 -3.49 22.09 4.60
C ASP A 28 -3.69 20.80 5.42
N PHE A 29 -2.82 20.58 6.41
CA PHE A 29 -2.82 19.32 7.16
C PHE A 29 -4.10 19.13 7.97
N GLU A 30 -4.67 20.18 8.53
CA GLU A 30 -5.90 20.09 9.33
C GLU A 30 -7.09 19.76 8.44
N LYS A 31 -7.22 20.41 7.28
CA LYS A 31 -8.24 20.07 6.28
C LYS A 31 -8.03 18.66 5.73
N PHE A 32 -6.79 18.25 5.50
CA PHE A 32 -6.46 16.90 5.07
C PHE A 32 -7.00 15.88 6.07
N LYS A 33 -6.72 16.05 7.37
CA LYS A 33 -7.21 15.16 8.43
C LYS A 33 -8.74 15.11 8.49
N GLN A 34 -9.42 16.24 8.34
CA GLN A 34 -10.89 16.30 8.33
C GLN A 34 -11.50 15.54 7.14
N ARG A 35 -10.86 15.62 5.97
CA ARG A 35 -11.35 15.00 4.74
C ARG A 35 -11.10 13.50 4.66
N LEU A 36 -10.16 12.93 5.42
CA LEU A 36 -9.75 11.51 5.35
C LEU A 36 -10.93 10.51 5.38
N SER A 37 -11.99 10.82 6.11
CA SER A 37 -13.17 9.94 6.24
C SER A 37 -13.89 9.64 4.93
N GLU A 38 -13.69 10.46 3.89
CA GLU A 38 -14.28 10.29 2.57
C GLU A 38 -13.38 9.54 1.57
N TYR A 39 -12.18 9.15 2.02
CA TYR A 39 -11.11 8.56 1.19
C TYR A 39 -10.73 7.16 1.68
N ASP A 40 -10.14 6.37 0.78
CA ASP A 40 -9.68 5.02 1.12
C ASP A 40 -8.29 5.02 1.75
N VAL A 41 -7.46 5.96 1.33
CA VAL A 41 -6.11 6.18 1.85
C VAL A 41 -5.76 7.66 1.78
N GLY A 42 -5.13 8.16 2.85
CA GLY A 42 -4.47 9.45 2.88
C GLY A 42 -2.96 9.29 2.75
N VAL A 43 -2.31 10.14 1.97
CA VAL A 43 -0.85 10.14 1.82
C VAL A 43 -0.31 11.54 2.06
N TRP A 44 0.62 11.68 2.99
CA TRP A 44 1.24 12.96 3.31
C TRP A 44 2.76 12.87 3.16
N VAL A 45 3.29 13.65 2.22
CA VAL A 45 4.73 13.81 1.99
C VAL A 45 5.24 14.98 2.84
N ASN A 46 6.29 14.75 3.61
CA ASN A 46 6.93 15.82 4.38
C ASN A 46 7.65 16.81 3.44
N ASP A 47 7.68 18.09 3.80
CA ASP A 47 8.21 19.16 2.94
C ASP A 47 9.67 18.98 2.52
N LYS A 48 10.49 18.35 3.38
CA LYS A 48 11.89 18.03 3.03
C LYS A 48 12.00 17.15 1.79
N TRP A 49 11.15 16.12 1.70
CA TRP A 49 11.17 15.16 0.60
C TRP A 49 10.54 15.70 -0.69
N ARG A 50 9.69 16.73 -0.59
CA ARG A 50 9.14 17.43 -1.76
C ARG A 50 10.22 18.21 -2.54
N ILE A 51 11.30 18.61 -1.89
CA ILE A 51 12.34 19.51 -2.43
C ILE A 51 13.49 18.72 -3.07
N GLU A 52 13.76 17.49 -2.62
CA GLU A 52 15.01 16.78 -2.94
C GLU A 52 14.98 16.00 -4.27
N ASN A 53 13.86 15.94 -5.00
CA ASN A 53 13.71 15.15 -6.25
C ASN A 53 14.19 13.68 -6.13
N GLY A 54 14.25 13.14 -4.91
CA GLY A 54 14.62 11.75 -4.65
C GLY A 54 13.48 10.79 -5.00
N GLU A 55 13.82 9.53 -5.29
CA GLU A 55 12.84 8.46 -5.43
C GLU A 55 12.18 8.17 -4.08
N LEU A 56 10.97 8.70 -3.87
CA LEU A 56 10.18 8.51 -2.65
C LEU A 56 9.86 7.02 -2.44
N ARG A 57 10.16 6.50 -1.24
CA ARG A 57 9.71 5.17 -0.79
C ARG A 57 8.49 5.30 0.12
N ILE A 58 7.82 4.18 0.39
CA ILE A 58 6.66 4.15 1.29
C ILE A 58 7.04 4.66 2.69
N THR A 59 8.24 4.34 3.17
CA THR A 59 8.76 4.76 4.47
C THR A 59 9.02 6.27 4.59
N ASP A 60 9.06 6.99 3.47
CA ASP A 60 9.24 8.45 3.46
C ASP A 60 7.89 9.21 3.53
N LEU A 61 6.79 8.46 3.48
CA LEU A 61 5.41 8.96 3.50
C LEU A 61 4.77 8.73 4.86
N LYS A 62 3.89 9.64 5.28
CA LYS A 62 2.88 9.31 6.28
C LYS A 62 1.63 8.83 5.57
N ILE A 63 1.27 7.57 5.79
CA ILE A 63 0.07 6.99 5.20
C ILE A 63 -1.01 6.88 6.27
N PHE A 64 -2.22 7.31 5.94
CA PHE A 64 -3.36 7.30 6.86
C PHE A 64 -4.48 6.42 6.34
N ASN A 65 -5.16 5.73 7.24
CA ASN A 65 -6.47 5.16 6.94
C ASN A 65 -7.57 6.25 6.99
N SER A 66 -8.79 5.87 6.60
CA SER A 66 -9.98 6.73 6.64
C SER A 66 -10.43 7.15 8.05
N LEU A 67 -9.96 6.46 9.08
CA LEU A 67 -10.22 6.80 10.49
C LEU A 67 -9.25 7.87 11.01
N GLY A 68 -8.22 8.20 10.24
CA GLY A 68 -7.18 9.14 10.64
C GLY A 68 -6.03 8.50 11.39
N ASP A 69 -5.93 7.18 11.47
CA ASP A 69 -4.77 6.50 12.03
C ASP A 69 -3.60 6.55 11.04
N GLU A 70 -2.41 6.93 11.52
CA GLU A 70 -1.16 6.80 10.77
C GLU A 70 -0.71 5.33 10.79
N LEU A 71 -0.41 4.79 9.60
CA LEU A 71 -0.02 3.42 9.35
C LEU A 71 1.50 3.33 9.15
N GLY A 72 2.16 2.47 9.93
CA GLY A 72 3.58 2.16 9.76
C GLY A 72 3.84 1.25 8.57
N TRP A 73 5.13 1.05 8.23
CA TRP A 73 5.53 0.14 7.14
C TRP A 73 4.94 -1.25 7.31
N GLU A 74 5.02 -1.79 8.53
CA GLU A 74 4.45 -3.09 8.90
C GLU A 74 2.96 -3.14 8.61
N ASP A 75 2.21 -2.10 9.02
CA ASP A 75 0.76 -2.03 8.77
C ASP A 75 0.45 -2.06 7.27
N ILE A 76 1.21 -1.32 6.47
CA ILE A 76 1.04 -1.27 5.02
C ILE A 76 1.23 -2.65 4.40
N VAL A 77 2.34 -3.34 4.71
CA VAL A 77 2.62 -4.68 4.17
C VAL A 77 1.57 -5.69 4.62
N LEU A 78 1.15 -5.65 5.88
CA LEU A 78 0.09 -6.51 6.41
C LEU A 78 -1.26 -6.25 5.71
N ASN A 79 -1.60 -4.99 5.40
CA ASN A 79 -2.81 -4.66 4.65
C ASN A 79 -2.78 -5.20 3.22
N TYR A 80 -1.64 -5.15 2.52
CA TYR A 80 -1.50 -5.81 1.21
C TYR A 80 -1.74 -7.31 1.31
N MET A 81 -1.09 -7.99 2.26
CA MET A 81 -1.26 -9.42 2.46
C MET A 81 -2.71 -9.78 2.80
N LYS A 82 -3.32 -9.06 3.75
CA LYS A 82 -4.69 -9.31 4.17
C LYS A 82 -5.67 -9.11 3.01
N SER A 83 -5.56 -8.01 2.28
CA SER A 83 -6.41 -7.74 1.11
C SER A 83 -6.23 -8.78 0.02
N LEU A 84 -4.98 -9.09 -0.34
CA LEU A 84 -4.67 -10.06 -1.38
C LEU A 84 -5.24 -11.44 -1.06
N ASN A 85 -5.12 -11.87 0.20
CA ASN A 85 -5.64 -13.16 0.65
C ASN A 85 -7.16 -13.29 0.51
N THR A 86 -7.94 -12.20 0.51
CA THR A 86 -9.40 -12.29 0.45
C THR A 86 -9.95 -12.60 -0.94
N PHE A 87 -9.27 -12.15 -2.00
CA PHE A 87 -9.79 -12.25 -3.38
C PHE A 87 -9.00 -13.21 -4.27
N MET A 88 -7.96 -13.84 -3.73
CA MET A 88 -7.21 -14.89 -4.40
C MET A 88 -7.79 -16.26 -4.06
N ARG A 89 -7.69 -17.21 -4.99
CA ARG A 89 -8.24 -18.57 -4.88
C ARG A 89 -7.19 -19.66 -5.03
N GLU A 90 -5.92 -19.28 -5.14
CA GLU A 90 -4.78 -20.15 -5.36
C GLU A 90 -3.64 -19.73 -4.45
N GLN A 91 -2.73 -20.67 -4.15
CA GLN A 91 -1.53 -20.37 -3.38
C GLN A 91 -0.58 -19.50 -4.21
N ILE A 92 -0.24 -18.32 -3.70
CA ILE A 92 0.62 -17.36 -4.39
C ILE A 92 1.80 -16.94 -3.51
N GLY A 93 2.96 -16.76 -4.14
CA GLY A 93 4.16 -16.29 -3.47
C GLY A 93 4.11 -14.80 -3.16
N VAL A 94 4.56 -14.41 -1.96
CA VAL A 94 4.89 -13.02 -1.63
C VAL A 94 6.26 -12.98 -0.96
N CYS A 95 7.08 -11.99 -1.28
CA CYS A 95 8.38 -11.79 -0.64
C CYS A 95 8.32 -10.52 0.20
N ILE A 96 8.51 -10.63 1.52
CA ILE A 96 8.40 -9.49 2.43
C ILE A 96 9.62 -9.39 3.36
N ASP A 97 9.84 -8.21 3.93
CA ASP A 97 10.90 -8.00 4.93
C ASP A 97 10.77 -8.99 6.12
N LYS A 98 11.91 -9.46 6.64
CA LYS A 98 11.92 -10.32 7.84
C LYS A 98 11.38 -9.63 9.09
N SER A 99 11.43 -8.31 9.14
CA SER A 99 10.90 -7.51 10.26
C SER A 99 9.37 -7.53 10.32
N ILE A 100 8.68 -7.83 9.21
CA ILE A 100 7.20 -7.84 9.18
C ILE A 100 6.68 -8.91 10.15
N PRO A 101 5.86 -8.50 11.15
CA PRO A 101 5.40 -9.40 12.20
C PRO A 101 4.46 -10.48 11.65
N ARG A 102 4.28 -11.55 12.42
CA ARG A 102 3.41 -12.69 12.08
C ARG A 102 1.99 -12.56 12.64
N THR A 103 1.55 -11.34 12.91
CA THR A 103 0.30 -11.06 13.64
C THR A 103 -0.95 -11.64 13.00
N ILE A 104 -0.95 -11.84 11.68
CA ILE A 104 -2.09 -12.36 10.92
C ILE A 104 -1.76 -13.62 10.11
N ASP A 105 -0.61 -14.25 10.31
CA ASP A 105 -0.16 -15.38 9.47
C ASP A 105 -1.17 -16.55 9.45
N ASN A 106 -1.83 -16.78 10.58
CA ASN A 106 -2.89 -17.79 10.72
C ASN A 106 -4.15 -17.49 9.89
N GLU A 107 -4.34 -16.24 9.44
CA GLU A 107 -5.45 -15.81 8.58
C GLU A 107 -5.08 -15.88 7.09
N LEU A 108 -3.80 -16.00 6.73
CA LEU A 108 -3.28 -15.87 5.36
C LEU A 108 -3.19 -17.21 4.61
N THR A 109 -4.31 -17.92 4.54
CA THR A 109 -4.41 -19.30 3.99
C THR A 109 -3.93 -19.47 2.55
N TYR A 110 -3.98 -18.42 1.72
CA TYR A 110 -3.63 -18.47 0.30
C TYR A 110 -2.24 -17.91 -0.01
N LEU A 111 -1.49 -17.45 0.99
CA LEU A 111 -0.19 -16.84 0.77
C LEU A 111 0.95 -17.76 1.16
N ILE A 112 1.88 -17.99 0.23
CA ILE A 112 3.20 -18.56 0.50
C ILE A 112 4.13 -17.39 0.83
N ILE A 113 4.29 -17.11 2.12
CA ILE A 113 5.03 -15.93 2.60
C ILE A 113 6.52 -16.26 2.73
N GLN A 114 7.33 -15.61 1.91
CA GLN A 114 8.79 -15.66 1.99
C GLN A 114 9.33 -14.42 2.71
N ARG A 115 9.91 -14.60 3.90
CA ARG A 115 10.50 -13.51 4.68
C ARG A 115 12.00 -13.39 4.42
N LYS A 116 12.45 -12.32 3.77
CA LYS A 116 13.84 -12.11 3.33
C LYS A 116 14.31 -10.68 3.66
N ASN A 117 15.63 -10.49 3.68
CA ASN A 117 16.25 -9.16 3.79
C ASN A 117 16.69 -8.65 2.41
N LYS A 118 16.07 -9.18 1.35
CA LYS A 118 16.40 -8.85 -0.04
C LYS A 118 15.19 -9.16 -0.91
N LYS A 119 15.05 -8.39 -1.99
CA LYS A 119 14.02 -8.60 -3.01
C LYS A 119 14.24 -9.94 -3.70
N GLU A 120 13.16 -10.70 -3.87
CA GLU A 120 13.15 -11.92 -4.69
C GLU A 120 11.93 -11.90 -5.58
N PHE A 121 12.15 -12.12 -6.87
CA PHE A 121 11.11 -11.93 -7.89
C PHE A 121 10.56 -13.23 -8.46
N SER A 122 11.25 -14.36 -8.26
CA SER A 122 10.82 -15.64 -8.82
C SER A 122 9.49 -16.04 -8.20
N ASP A 123 8.47 -16.17 -9.04
CA ASP A 123 7.14 -16.66 -8.67
C ASP A 123 6.46 -15.84 -7.56
N MET A 124 6.81 -14.55 -7.43
CA MET A 124 6.23 -13.64 -6.45
C MET A 124 5.16 -12.74 -7.07
N PHE A 125 3.99 -12.70 -6.44
CA PHE A 125 2.87 -11.83 -6.82
C PHE A 125 3.17 -10.36 -6.48
N PHE A 126 3.74 -10.13 -5.29
CA PHE A 126 4.34 -8.85 -4.93
C PHE A 126 5.57 -9.05 -4.03
N VAL A 127 6.42 -8.04 -4.00
CA VAL A 127 7.61 -7.95 -3.15
C VAL A 127 7.49 -6.69 -2.29
N ALA A 128 7.64 -6.79 -0.97
CA ALA A 128 7.61 -5.68 -0.03
C ALA A 128 8.87 -5.68 0.84
N VAL A 129 9.92 -4.99 0.39
CA VAL A 129 11.26 -5.00 1.00
C VAL A 129 11.87 -3.59 0.97
N ASP A 130 12.51 -3.17 2.06
CA ASP A 130 13.22 -1.88 2.17
C ASP A 130 12.35 -0.64 1.88
N GLY A 131 11.08 -0.68 2.27
CA GLY A 131 10.12 0.41 2.05
C GLY A 131 9.56 0.49 0.63
N GLU A 132 9.83 -0.51 -0.22
CA GLU A 132 9.31 -0.60 -1.57
C GLU A 132 8.30 -1.73 -1.70
N VAL A 133 7.17 -1.46 -2.35
CA VAL A 133 6.19 -2.49 -2.74
C VAL A 133 6.16 -2.59 -4.26
N ILE A 134 6.60 -3.73 -4.79
CA ILE A 134 6.78 -4.00 -6.21
C ILE A 134 5.80 -5.10 -6.64
N PHE A 135 5.23 -4.96 -7.83
CA PHE A 135 4.34 -5.94 -8.44
C PHE A 135 5.00 -6.51 -9.70
N PRO A 136 5.82 -7.58 -9.60
CA PRO A 136 6.73 -8.00 -10.68
C PRO A 136 6.04 -8.38 -11.99
N MET A 137 4.76 -8.76 -11.93
CA MET A 137 3.93 -9.05 -13.11
C MET A 137 3.43 -7.80 -13.85
N ILE A 138 3.51 -6.63 -13.23
CA ILE A 138 3.11 -5.33 -13.79
C ILE A 138 4.35 -4.50 -14.15
N ASN A 139 5.25 -4.32 -13.17
CA ASN A 139 6.53 -3.64 -13.31
C ASN A 139 7.52 -4.25 -12.30
N LYS A 140 8.75 -4.56 -12.77
CA LYS A 140 9.82 -5.08 -11.91
C LYS A 140 10.58 -3.97 -11.17
N GLU A 141 10.44 -2.73 -11.63
CA GLU A 141 10.93 -1.55 -10.94
C GLU A 141 9.87 -1.04 -9.96
N PHE A 142 10.33 -0.44 -8.86
CA PHE A 142 9.45 0.18 -7.89
C PHE A 142 8.78 1.42 -8.48
N ASP A 143 7.47 1.54 -8.24
CA ASP A 143 6.67 2.68 -8.65
C ASP A 143 5.74 3.05 -7.49
N ILE A 144 6.00 4.19 -6.87
CA ILE A 144 5.26 4.66 -5.71
C ILE A 144 3.78 4.90 -6.02
N ASN A 145 3.44 5.39 -7.21
CA ASN A 145 2.06 5.59 -7.61
C ASN A 145 1.35 4.25 -7.70
N LEU A 146 2.00 3.25 -8.32
CA LEU A 146 1.43 1.92 -8.43
C LEU A 146 1.22 1.29 -7.06
N ALA A 147 2.17 1.45 -6.13
CA ALA A 147 2.03 1.00 -4.75
C ALA A 147 0.79 1.62 -4.09
N ILE A 148 0.70 2.94 -3.98
CA ILE A 148 -0.42 3.65 -3.33
C ILE A 148 -1.76 3.25 -3.97
N ILE A 149 -1.84 3.23 -5.30
CA ILE A 149 -3.06 2.84 -6.02
C ILE A 149 -3.46 1.41 -5.67
N LYS A 150 -2.51 0.46 -5.67
CA LYS A 150 -2.81 -0.94 -5.37
C LYS A 150 -3.21 -1.15 -3.92
N LEU A 151 -2.70 -0.35 -2.99
CA LEU A 151 -3.13 -0.38 -1.60
C LEU A 151 -4.62 -0.05 -1.48
N ALA A 152 -5.05 1.07 -2.09
CA ALA A 152 -6.44 1.50 -2.06
C ALA A 152 -7.37 0.57 -2.86
N GLU A 153 -6.97 0.19 -4.09
CA GLU A 153 -7.75 -0.68 -4.96
C GLU A 153 -7.94 -2.07 -4.36
N TRP A 154 -6.88 -2.68 -3.79
CA TRP A 154 -6.99 -4.01 -3.19
C TRP A 154 -7.82 -4.01 -1.92
N LYS A 155 -7.72 -2.97 -1.08
CA LYS A 155 -8.60 -2.79 0.08
C LYS A 155 -10.07 -2.81 -0.36
N ASN A 156 -10.42 -2.06 -1.41
CA ASN A 156 -11.79 -1.99 -1.90
C ASN A 156 -12.24 -3.29 -2.57
N ARG A 157 -11.37 -3.90 -3.38
CA ARG A 157 -11.62 -5.21 -3.98
C ARG A 157 -11.85 -6.29 -2.92
N ALA A 158 -11.14 -6.21 -1.79
CA ALA A 158 -11.28 -7.10 -0.65
C ALA A 158 -12.54 -6.83 0.19
N SER A 159 -13.32 -5.79 -0.16
CA SER A 159 -14.44 -5.31 0.66
C SER A 159 -14.03 -4.98 2.11
N ILE A 160 -12.77 -4.60 2.31
CA ILE A 160 -12.26 -4.17 3.62
C ILE A 160 -12.74 -2.74 3.84
N LYS A 161 -13.39 -2.48 4.97
CA LYS A 161 -13.97 -1.16 5.27
C LYS A 161 -12.90 -0.07 5.34
N ASN A 162 -11.85 -0.30 6.12
CA ASN A 162 -10.73 0.62 6.35
C ASN A 162 -9.41 -0.16 6.36
N LEU A 163 -8.32 0.47 5.92
CA LEU A 163 -6.98 -0.05 6.19
C LEU A 163 -6.77 -0.16 7.71
N ILE A 164 -6.15 -1.25 8.13
CA ILE A 164 -6.03 -1.62 9.55
C ILE A 164 -4.66 -1.18 10.08
N LYS A 165 -4.67 -0.55 11.25
CA LYS A 165 -3.47 -0.39 12.08
C LYS A 165 -3.34 -1.63 12.96
N PHE A 166 -2.32 -2.45 12.72
CA PHE A 166 -2.11 -3.74 13.40
C PHE A 166 -1.23 -3.60 14.63
N GLN A 167 -0.40 -2.56 14.70
CA GLN A 167 0.47 -2.27 15.84
C GLN A 167 0.08 -0.94 16.49
N ASN A 168 0.08 -0.90 17.82
CA ASN A 168 -0.20 0.32 18.59
C ASN A 168 1.09 1.13 18.81
#